data_AF-A0A7K4G4C0-F1
#
_entry.id   AF-A0A7K4G4C0-F1
#
_cell.length_a   1.000
_cell.length_b   1.000
_cell.length_c   1.000
_cell.angle_alpha   90.00
_cell.angle_beta   90.00
_cell.angle_gamma   90.00
#
_symmetry.space_group_name_H-M   'P 1'
#
loop_
_entity.id
_entity.type
_entity.pdbx_description
1 polymer ?
#
loop_
_entity_poly.entity_id
_entity_poly.type
_entity_poly.pdbx_seq_one_letter_code
_entity_poly.pdbx_strand_id
1 'polypeptide(L)' 'MEFKILFESKTGNLVLESDEAKGLERKDLFQNSVLVARIFDTIGSVEKPFYLAKPVKENLNGFLSDYKNKKGGLK' A
#
# COMPACT_ATOMS: atom_id res chain seq x y z
N MET A 1 1.52 -0.68 -12.55
CA MET A 1 2.01 0.17 -11.46
C MET A 1 2.31 -0.73 -10.29
N GLU A 2 3.41 -0.55 -9.55
CA GLU A 2 3.69 -1.40 -8.39
C GLU A 2 3.90 -0.56 -7.12
N PHE A 3 3.31 -1.03 -6.01
CA PHE A 3 3.56 -0.50 -4.67
C PHE A 3 4.29 -1.54 -3.83
N LYS A 4 5.31 -1.08 -3.12
CA LYS A 4 6.03 -1.84 -2.13
C LYS A 4 5.56 -1.42 -0.75
N ILE A 5 5.12 -2.37 0.05
CA ILE A 5 4.81 -2.11 1.46
C ILE A 5 6.15 -2.03 2.20
N LEU A 6 6.32 -1.00 3.02
CA LEU A 6 7.49 -0.83 3.88
C LEU A 6 7.21 -1.40 5.27
N PHE A 7 6.13 -0.94 5.90
CA PHE A 7 5.70 -1.40 7.21
C PHE A 7 4.25 -1.01 7.50
N GLU A 8 3.69 -1.60 8.55
CA GLU A 8 2.41 -1.22 9.13
C GLU A 8 2.65 -0.28 10.31
N SER A 9 1.98 0.86 10.31
CA SER A 9 2.02 1.83 11.40
C SER A 9 1.28 1.33 12.64
N LYS A 10 1.52 1.96 13.80
CA LYS A 10 0.85 1.61 15.06
C LYS A 10 -0.68 1.74 15.02
N THR A 11 -1.22 2.52 14.08
CA THR A 11 -2.66 2.72 13.87
C THR A 11 -3.25 1.73 12.85
N GLY A 12 -2.46 0.80 12.32
CA GLY A 12 -2.89 -0.21 11.35
C GLY A 12 -2.94 0.28 9.90
N ASN A 13 -2.36 1.45 9.60
CA ASN A 13 -2.20 1.92 8.22
C ASN A 13 -0.92 1.36 7.60
N LEU A 14 -0.95 1.08 6.31
CA LEU A 14 0.21 0.65 5.53
C LEU A 14 0.98 1.87 5.03
N VAL A 15 2.31 1.82 5.17
CA VAL A 15 3.22 2.76 4.54
C VAL A 15 3.79 2.12 3.29
N LEU A 16 3.63 2.78 2.15
CA LEU A 16 3.97 2.27 0.84
C LEU A 16 4.99 3.17 0.16
N GLU A 17 5.79 2.56 -0.70
CA GLU A 17 6.71 3.20 -1.63
C GLU A 17 6.28 2.86 -3.07
N SER A 18 6.39 3.82 -3.98
CA SER A 18 6.16 3.59 -5.41
C SER A 18 7.19 4.37 -6.23
N ASP A 19 7.51 3.85 -7.41
CA ASP A 19 8.37 4.52 -8.38
C ASP A 19 7.64 5.67 -9.10
N GLU A 20 6.31 5.78 -8.96
CA GLU A 20 5.54 6.92 -9.47
C GLU A 20 5.54 8.08 -8.47
N ALA A 21 5.95 9.25 -8.95
CA ALA A 21 6.23 10.39 -8.10
C ALA A 21 5.01 11.21 -7.68
N LYS A 22 3.83 11.12 -8.35
CA LYS A 22 2.70 12.03 -8.09
C LYS A 22 1.32 11.46 -8.45
N GLY A 23 0.28 11.92 -7.74
CA GLY A 23 -1.12 11.82 -8.17
C GLY A 23 -1.86 10.54 -7.77
N LEU A 24 -1.44 9.87 -6.70
CA LEU A 24 -1.95 8.56 -6.30
C LEU A 24 -2.84 8.61 -5.05
N GLU A 25 -3.18 9.82 -4.62
CA GLU A 25 -4.11 10.06 -3.53
C GLU A 25 -5.48 9.45 -3.88
N ARG A 26 -6.07 8.71 -2.94
CA ARG A 26 -7.37 8.04 -3.10
C ARG A 26 -7.38 6.86 -4.08
N LYS A 27 -6.21 6.32 -4.44
CA LYS A 27 -6.13 5.14 -5.29
C LYS A 27 -6.45 3.85 -4.52
N ASP A 28 -7.22 2.99 -5.17
CA ASP A 28 -7.50 1.63 -4.71
C ASP A 28 -6.37 0.68 -5.12
N LEU A 29 -5.90 -0.13 -4.17
CA LEU A 29 -4.82 -1.09 -4.35
C LEU A 29 -5.38 -2.49 -4.41
N PHE A 30 -4.98 -3.22 -5.45
CA PHE A 30 -5.48 -4.56 -5.70
C PHE A 30 -4.36 -5.58 -5.61
N GLN A 31 -4.70 -6.75 -5.08
CA GLN A 31 -3.86 -7.95 -5.15
C GLN A 31 -4.71 -9.06 -5.75
N ASN A 32 -4.29 -9.65 -6.87
CA ASN A 32 -5.05 -10.70 -7.56
C ASN A 32 -6.52 -10.31 -7.85
N SER A 33 -6.77 -9.07 -8.28
CA SER A 33 -8.11 -8.48 -8.50
C SER A 33 -8.96 -8.27 -7.24
N VAL A 34 -8.40 -8.46 -6.05
CA VAL A 34 -9.07 -8.22 -4.77
C VAL A 34 -8.63 -6.87 -4.21
N LEU A 35 -9.58 -6.02 -3.82
CA LEU A 35 -9.29 -4.77 -3.12
C LEU A 35 -8.71 -5.07 -1.74
N VAL A 36 -7.48 -4.61 -1.49
CA VAL A 36 -6.76 -4.89 -0.24
C VAL A 36 -6.49 -3.63 0.58
N ALA A 37 -6.32 -2.47 -0.06
CA ALA A 37 -6.10 -1.21 0.63
C ALA A 37 -6.50 -0.01 -0.23
N ARG A 38 -6.73 1.14 0.41
CA ARG A 38 -6.99 2.42 -0.26
C ARG A 38 -6.00 3.46 0.22
N ILE A 39 -5.24 4.06 -0.70
CA ILE A 39 -4.39 5.21 -0.41
C ILE A 39 -5.27 6.36 0.01
N PHE A 40 -4.95 7.03 1.11
CA PHE A 40 -5.70 8.20 1.58
C PHE A 40 -4.84 9.44 1.72
N ASP A 41 -3.52 9.28 1.79
CA ASP A 41 -2.59 10.39 2.01
C ASP A 41 -1.21 10.10 1.42
N THR A 42 -0.45 11.16 1.18
CA THR A 42 0.92 11.12 0.66
C THR A 42 1.82 11.95 1.57
N ILE A 43 2.92 11.37 2.04
CA ILE A 43 3.86 12.01 2.95
C ILE A 43 5.29 11.98 2.37
N GLY A 44 6.15 12.88 2.84
CA GLY A 44 7.56 12.93 2.43
C GLY A 44 7.85 13.90 1.29
N SER A 45 8.99 13.72 0.62
CA SER A 45 9.47 14.64 -0.42
C SER A 45 8.72 14.43 -1.74
N VAL A 46 8.54 15.50 -2.50
CA VAL A 46 7.87 15.49 -3.81
C VAL A 46 8.59 14.60 -4.84
N GLU A 47 9.90 14.38 -4.66
CA GLU A 47 10.72 13.53 -5.53
C GLU A 47 10.59 12.03 -5.21
N LYS A 48 10.32 11.70 -3.95
CA LYS A 48 10.18 10.34 -3.44
C LYS A 48 9.11 10.31 -2.34
N PRO A 49 7.83 10.33 -2.73
CA PRO A 49 6.74 10.27 -1.77
C PRO A 49 6.58 8.86 -1.20
N PHE A 50 6.15 8.81 0.06
CA PHE A 50 5.58 7.63 0.67
C PHE A 50 4.06 7.77 0.71
N TYR A 51 3.35 6.67 0.51
CA TYR A 51 1.89 6.66 0.48
C TYR A 51 1.34 5.98 1.72
N LEU A 52 0.34 6.58 2.33
CA LEU A 52 -0.40 5.96 3.43
C LEU A 52 -1.66 5.33 2.88
N ALA A 53 -1.82 4.04 3.12
CA ALA A 53 -2.99 3.28 2.71
C ALA A 53 -3.71 2.65 3.90
N LYS A 54 -5.03 2.71 3.87
CA LYS A 54 -5.90 2.06 4.83
C LYS A 54 -6.26 0.67 4.30
N PRO A 55 -5.87 -0.41 4.99
CA PRO A 55 -6.20 -1.76 4.55
C PRO A 55 -7.70 -2.06 4.76
N VAL A 56 -8.25 -2.90 3.89
CA VAL A 56 -9.64 -3.39 3.98
C VAL A 56 -9.66 -4.64 4.86
N LYS A 57 -10.34 -4.55 6.02
CA LYS A 57 -10.34 -5.56 7.10
C LYS A 57 -10.70 -6.97 6.66
N GLU A 58 -11.55 -7.13 5.65
CA GLU A 58 -11.96 -8.45 5.15
C GLU A 58 -10.80 -9.26 4.55
N ASN A 59 -9.74 -8.61 4.05
CA ASN A 59 -8.66 -9.29 3.31
C ASN A 59 -7.26 -9.15 3.94
N LEU A 60 -7.18 -8.59 5.14
CA LEU A 60 -5.93 -8.24 5.84
C LEU A 60 -5.06 -9.46 6.19
N ASN A 61 -5.67 -10.59 6.57
CA ASN A 61 -4.94 -11.77 7.03
C ASN A 61 -4.20 -12.50 5.89
N GLY A 62 -4.81 -12.63 4.71
CA GLY A 62 -4.12 -13.17 3.52
C GLY A 62 -3.05 -12.20 3.01
N PHE A 63 -3.42 -10.92 2.92
CA PHE A 63 -2.57 -9.84 2.43
C PHE A 63 -1.26 -9.65 3.22
N LEU A 64 -1.33 -9.57 4.56
CA LEU A 64 -0.13 -9.42 5.39
C LEU A 64 0.74 -10.69 5.43
N SER A 65 0.12 -11.87 5.27
CA SER A 65 0.83 -13.15 5.27
C SER A 65 1.64 -13.32 3.98
N ASP A 66 1.10 -12.92 2.83
CA ASP A 66 1.81 -12.86 1.55
C ASP A 66 2.91 -11.78 1.52
N TYR A 67 2.66 -10.62 2.16
CA TYR A 67 3.68 -9.59 2.33
C TYR A 67 4.89 -10.09 3.14
N LYS A 68 4.64 -10.74 4.29
CA LYS A 68 5.71 -11.29 5.14
C LYS A 68 6.48 -12.43 4.47
N ASN A 69 5.87 -13.15 3.52
CA ASN A 69 6.48 -14.29 2.83
C ASN A 69 7.29 -13.96 1.57
N LYS A 70 7.53 -12.67 1.24
CA LYS A 70 8.37 -12.23 0.11
C LYS A 70 7.95 -12.81 -1.26
N LYS A 71 6.98 -12.18 -1.94
CA LYS A 71 6.91 -12.10 -3.44
C LYS A 71 5.72 -11.31 -4.04
N GLY A 72 4.92 -10.57 -3.26
CA GLY A 72 3.77 -9.83 -3.79
C GLY A 72 4.02 -8.34 -3.96
N GLY A 73 4.21 -7.87 -5.19
CA GLY A 73 4.01 -6.46 -5.53
C GLY A 73 2.51 -6.15 -5.62
N LEU A 74 2.08 -5.01 -5.08
CA LEU A 74 0.71 -4.52 -5.21
C LEU A 74 0.53 -3.82 -6.55
N LYS A 75 -0.56 -4.04 -7.29
CA LYS A 75 -0.81 -3.40 -8.59
C LYS A 75 -2.02 -2.49 -8.61
#